data_AF-A0A1M7BT41-F1
#
_entry.id   AF-A0A1M7BT41-F1
#
_cell.length_a   1.000
_cell.length_b   1.000
_cell.length_c   1.000
_cell.angle_alpha   90.00
_cell.angle_beta   90.00
_cell.angle_gamma   90.00
#
_symmetry.space_group_name_H-M   'P 1'
#
loop_
_entity.id
_entity.type
_entity.pdbx_description
1 polymer ?
#
loop_
_entity_poly.entity_id
_entity_poly.type
_entity_poly.pdbx_seq_one_letter_code
_entity_poly.pdbx_strand_id
1 'polypeptide(L)'
;MMNLLPNKTLPALMAAAIGLLGANAASAATPQPGCYERVYDAAHLAAHPGQLVTRATVLVKPIDAATKAALGPSRELDAILRFWVRGQKQSFDSIGSCQSANGGLTCAGSVSAAEDDECKTDRDGVRNNCRIISAANDGAFGVTTQSDGLMVKILRRLELVTAPYDGGPFLYLSPGNAENHAFALTPASDQACK
;
A
#
# COMPACT_ATOMS: atom_id res chain seq x y z
N MET A 1 -47.18 4.63 -73.75
CA MET A 1 -47.23 6.10 -73.60
C MET A 1 -47.48 6.44 -72.14
N MET A 2 -46.91 7.57 -71.71
CA MET A 2 -46.95 8.22 -70.39
C MET A 2 -46.11 7.65 -69.23
N ASN A 3 -44.98 8.35 -69.03
CA ASN A 3 -44.36 8.69 -67.75
C ASN A 3 -45.39 9.10 -66.69
N LEU A 4 -45.04 8.89 -65.41
CA LEU A 4 -44.92 9.93 -64.36
C LEU A 4 -44.57 9.27 -63.02
N LEU A 5 -43.37 9.57 -62.49
CA LEU A 5 -43.09 9.51 -61.04
C LEU A 5 -43.86 10.65 -60.36
N PRO A 6 -44.23 10.50 -59.07
CA PRO A 6 -43.50 11.31 -58.09
C PRO A 6 -43.22 10.63 -56.74
N ASN A 7 -41.96 10.79 -56.37
CA ASN A 7 -41.33 11.00 -55.07
C ASN A 7 -42.24 11.40 -53.87
N LYS A 8 -42.20 10.64 -52.77
CA LYS A 8 -42.38 11.13 -51.37
C LYS A 8 -41.63 10.24 -50.36
N THR A 9 -40.40 10.66 -50.02
CA THR A 9 -39.77 10.79 -48.68
C THR A 9 -40.06 9.81 -47.53
N LEU A 10 -38.96 9.29 -46.96
CA LEU A 10 -38.76 8.34 -45.83
C LEU A 10 -39.15 8.88 -44.42
N PRO A 11 -39.18 8.02 -43.37
CA PRO A 11 -37.97 7.74 -42.54
C PRO A 11 -37.80 6.22 -42.22
N ALA A 12 -36.62 5.62 -42.42
CA ALA A 12 -35.47 5.57 -41.49
C ALA A 12 -35.77 4.92 -40.12
N LEU A 13 -35.43 3.63 -39.99
CA LEU A 13 -35.22 2.95 -38.70
C LEU A 13 -33.90 2.18 -38.76
N MET A 14 -32.84 2.84 -38.30
CA MET A 14 -31.56 2.22 -37.95
C MET A 14 -31.66 1.68 -36.53
N ALA A 15 -31.62 0.36 -36.35
CA ALA A 15 -31.44 -0.27 -35.04
C ALA A 15 -29.95 -0.56 -34.82
N ALA A 16 -29.24 0.37 -34.17
CA ALA A 16 -27.91 0.13 -33.65
C ALA A 16 -28.03 -0.45 -32.23
N ALA A 17 -27.85 -1.76 -32.09
CA ALA A 17 -27.73 -2.42 -30.80
C ALA A 17 -26.35 -2.14 -30.22
N ILE A 18 -26.25 -1.13 -29.34
CA ILE A 18 -25.06 -0.88 -28.53
C ILE A 18 -25.11 -1.88 -27.37
N GLY A 19 -24.32 -2.95 -27.49
CA GLY A 19 -24.05 -3.86 -26.37
C GLY A 19 -23.23 -3.12 -25.31
N LEU A 20 -23.89 -2.73 -24.22
CA LEU A 20 -23.23 -2.28 -22.99
C LEU A 20 -22.43 -3.45 -22.39
N LEU A 21 -21.15 -3.53 -22.72
CA LEU A 21 -20.18 -4.25 -21.90
C LEU A 21 -20.01 -3.45 -20.60
N GLY A 22 -20.88 -3.73 -19.64
CA GLY A 22 -20.67 -3.30 -18.26
C GLY A 22 -19.43 -4.02 -17.73
N ALA A 23 -18.29 -3.32 -17.73
CA ALA A 23 -17.15 -3.74 -16.94
C ALA A 23 -17.58 -3.67 -15.47
N ASN A 24 -17.84 -4.83 -14.86
CA ASN A 24 -17.96 -4.92 -13.41
C ASN A 24 -16.61 -4.52 -12.84
N ALA A 25 -16.48 -3.27 -12.40
CA ALA A 25 -15.43 -2.90 -11.48
C ALA A 25 -15.68 -3.74 -10.22
N ALA A 26 -14.87 -4.77 -10.01
CA ALA A 26 -14.84 -5.47 -8.75
C ALA A 26 -14.50 -4.42 -7.69
N SER A 27 -15.50 -4.00 -6.92
CA SER A 27 -15.28 -3.15 -5.76
C SER A 27 -14.25 -3.86 -4.89
N ALA A 28 -13.07 -3.27 -4.75
CA ALA A 28 -12.06 -3.83 -3.84
C ALA A 28 -12.72 -3.93 -2.46
N ALA A 29 -12.70 -5.11 -1.86
CA ALA A 29 -13.22 -5.28 -0.51
C ALA A 29 -12.23 -4.63 0.46
N THR A 30 -12.72 -3.88 1.44
CA THR A 30 -11.85 -3.31 2.49
C THR A 30 -11.03 -4.44 3.15
N PRO A 31 -9.69 -4.28 3.27
CA PRO A 31 -8.85 -5.25 3.96
C PRO A 31 -9.39 -5.64 5.32
N GLN A 32 -9.48 -6.95 5.57
CA GLN A 32 -10.00 -7.47 6.83
C GLN A 32 -8.92 -7.47 7.92
N PRO A 33 -9.30 -7.23 9.19
CA PRO A 33 -8.39 -7.41 10.32
C PRO A 33 -7.72 -8.79 10.31
N GLY A 34 -6.44 -8.82 10.66
CA GLY A 34 -5.64 -10.04 10.67
C GLY A 34 -4.18 -9.79 10.36
N CYS A 35 -3.37 -10.83 10.53
CA CYS A 35 -1.96 -10.83 10.16
C CYS A 35 -1.79 -11.39 8.74
N TYR A 36 -0.93 -10.73 7.97
CA TYR A 36 -0.52 -11.17 6.64
C TYR A 36 0.99 -11.07 6.52
N GLU A 37 1.57 -11.96 5.72
CA GLU A 37 3.01 -12.11 5.61
C GLU A 37 3.44 -12.40 4.17
N ARG A 38 4.65 -11.92 3.86
CA ARG A 38 5.47 -12.39 2.75
C ARG A 38 6.85 -12.74 3.28
N VAL A 39 7.33 -13.95 2.99
CA VAL A 39 8.73 -14.33 3.15
C VAL A 39 9.29 -14.60 1.76
N TYR A 40 10.43 -13.99 1.43
CA TYR A 40 11.14 -14.25 0.19
C TYR A 40 12.21 -15.31 0.41
N ASP A 41 12.14 -16.39 -0.38
CA ASP A 41 13.14 -17.44 -0.33
C ASP A 41 14.46 -17.02 -0.98
N ALA A 42 15.48 -17.87 -0.82
CA ALA A 42 16.81 -17.61 -1.36
C ALA A 42 16.84 -17.51 -2.89
N ALA A 43 15.98 -18.25 -3.60
CA ALA A 43 15.94 -18.24 -5.06
C ALA A 43 15.40 -16.91 -5.58
N HIS A 44 14.31 -16.41 -4.97
CA HIS A 44 13.77 -15.08 -5.27
C HIS A 44 14.80 -14.00 -4.97
N LEU A 45 15.43 -14.04 -3.80
CA LEU A 45 16.45 -13.06 -3.41
C LEU A 45 17.71 -13.11 -4.28
N ALA A 46 18.05 -14.26 -4.85
CA ALA A 46 19.14 -14.37 -5.82
C ALA A 46 18.78 -13.76 -7.18
N ALA A 47 17.53 -13.92 -7.62
CA ALA A 47 17.01 -13.33 -8.87
C ALA A 47 16.80 -11.80 -8.77
N HIS A 48 16.58 -11.29 -7.55
CA HIS A 48 16.33 -9.88 -7.26
C HIS A 48 17.43 -9.30 -6.36
N PRO A 49 18.63 -8.99 -6.90
CA PRO A 49 19.75 -8.53 -6.10
C PRO A 49 19.54 -7.14 -5.46
N GLY A 50 18.61 -6.33 -5.97
CA GLY A 50 18.23 -5.04 -5.38
C GLY A 50 17.16 -5.16 -4.28
N GLN A 51 16.56 -6.34 -4.09
CA GLN A 51 15.57 -6.61 -3.06
C GLN A 51 16.24 -6.61 -1.70
N LEU A 52 16.01 -5.53 -0.94
CA LEU A 52 16.48 -5.37 0.42
C LEU A 52 15.61 -6.19 1.38
N VAL A 53 14.28 -6.08 1.22
CA VAL A 53 13.30 -6.72 2.10
C VAL A 53 13.27 -8.23 1.88
N THR A 54 13.51 -8.99 2.94
CA THR A 54 13.47 -10.46 2.94
C THR A 54 12.17 -11.00 3.52
N ARG A 55 11.51 -10.21 4.37
CA ARG A 55 10.21 -10.53 4.96
C ARG A 55 9.43 -9.25 5.20
N ALA A 56 8.14 -9.30 4.92
CA ALA A 56 7.19 -8.22 5.17
C ALA A 56 5.98 -8.76 5.93
N THR A 57 5.50 -8.04 6.94
CA THR A 57 4.24 -8.36 7.60
C THR A 57 3.38 -7.11 7.73
N VAL A 58 2.06 -7.28 7.63
CA VAL A 58 1.10 -6.26 8.01
C VAL A 58 0.08 -6.85 8.96
N LEU A 59 -0.11 -6.22 10.12
CA LEU A 59 -1.21 -6.49 11.03
C LEU A 59 -2.26 -5.40 10.87
N VAL A 60 -3.39 -5.74 10.25
CA VAL A 60 -4.56 -4.87 10.19
C VAL A 60 -5.39 -5.11 11.45
N LYS A 61 -5.73 -4.05 12.18
CA LYS A 61 -6.53 -4.17 13.41
C LYS A 61 -7.53 -3.02 13.53
N PRO A 62 -8.69 -3.25 14.18
CA PRO A 62 -9.57 -2.15 14.56
C PRO A 62 -8.86 -1.19 15.50
N ILE A 63 -9.12 0.11 15.35
CA ILE A 63 -8.81 1.09 16.39
C ILE A 63 -9.82 0.96 17.52
N ASP A 64 -9.44 1.35 18.74
CA ASP A 64 -10.37 1.34 19.86
C ASP A 64 -11.48 2.39 19.70
N ALA A 65 -12.59 2.18 20.42
CA ALA A 65 -13.78 3.02 20.30
C ALA A 65 -13.53 4.50 20.67
N ALA A 66 -12.61 4.78 21.60
CA ALA A 66 -12.30 6.15 22.00
C ALA A 66 -11.51 6.86 20.90
N THR A 67 -10.51 6.19 20.33
CA THR A 67 -9.77 6.69 19.15
C THR A 67 -10.69 6.88 17.96
N LYS A 68 -11.62 5.95 17.71
CA LYS A 68 -12.64 6.09 16.65
C LYS A 68 -13.54 7.31 16.85
N ALA A 69 -13.99 7.55 18.08
CA ALA A 69 -14.82 8.71 18.39
C ALA A 69 -14.07 10.04 18.16
N ALA A 70 -12.75 10.07 18.44
CA ALA A 70 -11.92 11.25 18.23
C ALA A 70 -11.57 11.50 16.76
N LEU A 71 -11.37 10.44 15.98
CA LEU A 71 -10.86 10.53 14.60
C LEU A 71 -11.96 10.52 13.52
N GLY A 72 -13.19 10.16 13.88
CA GLY A 72 -14.34 10.11 12.98
C GLY A 72 -14.48 8.79 12.20
N PRO A 73 -15.62 8.57 11.52
CA PRO A 73 -16.00 7.27 10.97
C PRO A 73 -15.16 6.80 9.77
N SER A 74 -14.34 7.67 9.18
CA SER A 74 -13.47 7.31 8.04
C SER A 74 -12.18 6.60 8.46
N ARG A 75 -11.86 6.60 9.77
CA ARG A 75 -10.70 5.94 10.37
C ARG A 75 -11.22 4.89 11.33
N GLU A 76 -11.11 3.62 10.95
CA GLU A 76 -11.58 2.49 11.77
C GLU A 76 -10.51 1.43 11.98
N LEU A 77 -9.38 1.52 11.28
CA LEU A 77 -8.34 0.52 11.24
C LEU A 77 -6.97 1.18 11.41
N ASP A 78 -6.09 0.51 12.15
CA ASP A 78 -4.65 0.70 12.09
C ASP A 78 -4.02 -0.45 11.31
N ALA A 79 -2.85 -0.18 10.73
CA ALA A 79 -1.98 -1.19 10.15
C ALA A 79 -0.58 -1.08 10.74
N ILE A 80 -0.08 -2.16 11.36
CA ILE A 80 1.32 -2.24 11.80
C ILE A 80 2.10 -2.94 10.70
N LEU A 81 2.96 -2.19 10.02
CA LEU A 81 3.83 -2.67 8.96
C LEU A 81 5.21 -2.96 9.53
N ARG A 82 5.78 -4.13 9.21
CA ARG A 82 7.14 -4.49 9.59
C ARG A 82 7.90 -5.09 8.42
N PHE A 83 9.17 -4.73 8.31
CA PHE A 83 10.09 -5.27 7.30
C PHE A 83 11.36 -5.81 7.95
N TRP A 84 11.77 -7.01 7.54
CA TRP A 84 13.12 -7.50 7.75
C TRP A 84 13.89 -7.33 6.44
N VAL A 85 15.14 -6.91 6.56
CA VAL A 85 16.01 -6.58 5.43
C VAL A 85 17.33 -7.33 5.54
N ARG A 86 17.97 -7.61 4.40
CA ARG A 86 19.24 -8.35 4.34
C ARG A 86 20.28 -7.75 5.29
N GLY A 87 20.98 -8.62 6.02
CA GLY A 87 22.04 -8.23 6.94
C GLY A 87 21.55 -7.60 8.26
N GLN A 88 20.24 -7.45 8.46
CA GLN A 88 19.68 -6.92 9.71
C GLN A 88 18.96 -8.01 10.49
N LYS A 89 19.12 -7.97 11.82
CA LYS A 89 18.49 -8.94 12.73
C LYS A 89 17.08 -8.53 13.16
N GLN A 90 16.87 -7.23 13.36
CA GLN A 90 15.60 -6.66 13.80
C GLN A 90 14.73 -6.24 12.60
N SER A 91 13.42 -6.16 12.84
CA SER A 91 12.52 -5.52 11.89
C SER A 91 12.58 -4.00 12.02
N PHE A 92 12.22 -3.35 10.92
CA PHE A 92 11.91 -1.93 10.86
C PHE A 92 10.41 -1.79 10.76
N ASP A 93 9.83 -0.99 11.64
CA ASP A 93 8.39 -0.96 11.86
C ASP A 93 7.80 0.40 11.52
N SER A 94 6.51 0.41 11.19
CA SER A 94 5.69 1.60 11.04
C SER A 94 4.27 1.30 11.51
N ILE A 95 3.70 2.19 12.33
CA ILE A 95 2.29 2.15 12.67
C ILE A 95 1.58 3.16 11.78
N GLY A 96 0.64 2.67 10.99
CA GLY A 96 -0.15 3.48 10.08
C GLY A 96 -1.57 3.69 10.59
N SER A 97 -1.99 4.95 10.75
CA SER A 97 -3.40 5.28 10.94
C SER A 97 -4.10 5.28 9.58
N CYS A 98 -5.08 4.41 9.39
CA CYS A 98 -5.63 4.12 8.08
C CYS A 98 -7.01 4.74 7.86
N GLN A 99 -7.19 5.28 6.65
CA GLN A 99 -8.47 5.70 6.11
C GLN A 99 -8.94 4.70 5.06
N SER A 100 -10.22 4.32 5.12
CA SER A 100 -10.84 3.52 4.06
C SER A 100 -11.11 4.39 2.83
N ALA A 101 -10.59 4.01 1.67
CA ALA A 101 -10.81 4.71 0.41
C ALA A 101 -10.80 3.72 -0.76
N ASN A 102 -11.79 3.82 -1.65
CA ASN A 102 -11.88 3.01 -2.88
C ASN A 102 -11.73 1.49 -2.66
N GLY A 103 -12.23 0.98 -1.54
CA GLY A 103 -12.13 -0.45 -1.23
C GLY A 103 -10.75 -0.92 -0.76
N GLY A 104 -9.85 0.01 -0.46
CA GLY A 104 -8.56 -0.24 0.19
C GLY A 104 -8.37 0.65 1.41
N LEU A 105 -7.19 0.55 2.01
CA LEU A 105 -6.72 1.43 3.07
C LEU A 105 -5.60 2.32 2.54
N THR A 106 -5.68 3.60 2.86
CA THR A 106 -4.55 4.53 2.77
C THR A 106 -4.11 4.83 4.20
N CYS A 107 -2.90 4.43 4.55
CA CYS A 107 -2.36 4.57 5.89
C CYS A 107 -1.28 5.66 5.90
N ALA A 108 -1.45 6.67 6.76
CA ALA A 108 -0.38 7.60 7.07
C ALA A 108 0.58 6.89 8.02
N GLY A 109 1.80 6.60 7.54
CA GLY A 109 2.84 5.87 8.28
C GLY A 109 4.10 6.70 8.43
N SER A 110 4.97 6.30 9.35
CA SER A 110 6.23 6.98 9.76
C SER A 110 6.14 8.48 10.03
N VAL A 111 6.08 8.80 11.32
CA VAL A 111 6.61 10.03 11.91
C VAL A 111 7.75 9.57 12.83
N SER A 112 9.00 9.75 12.42
CA SER A 112 10.15 9.41 13.26
C SER A 112 10.19 10.35 14.48
N ALA A 113 10.49 9.84 15.66
CA ALA A 113 10.66 10.64 16.87
C ALA A 113 12.14 10.59 17.29
N ALA A 114 12.97 11.42 16.64
CA ALA A 114 14.29 11.89 17.11
C ALA A 114 14.85 12.85 16.05
N GLU A 115 15.29 14.04 16.45
CA GLU A 115 15.61 15.19 15.58
C GLU A 115 17.13 15.25 15.32
N ASP A 116 17.57 15.13 14.06
CA ASP A 116 18.91 15.55 13.61
C ASP A 116 18.92 15.84 12.10
N ASP A 117 19.65 16.89 11.69
CA ASP A 117 19.55 17.60 10.40
C ASP A 117 20.52 17.11 9.29
N GLU A 118 21.36 16.10 9.55
CA GLU A 118 22.55 15.86 8.69
C GLU A 118 22.41 14.91 7.50
N CYS A 119 21.21 14.49 7.08
CA CYS A 119 21.09 13.46 6.03
C CYS A 119 20.24 13.87 4.83
N LYS A 120 20.90 14.43 3.81
CA LYS A 120 20.34 14.71 2.49
C LYS A 120 20.59 13.54 1.53
N THR A 121 19.67 12.59 1.46
CA THR A 121 19.67 11.56 0.41
C THR A 121 18.27 11.13 0.03
N ASP A 122 18.04 10.85 -1.24
CA ASP A 122 16.82 10.29 -1.81
C ASP A 122 16.93 8.78 -2.05
N ARG A 123 17.99 8.12 -1.58
CA ARG A 123 18.24 6.70 -1.83
C ARG A 123 17.60 5.81 -0.77
N ASP A 124 17.01 4.71 -1.20
CA ASP A 124 16.47 3.68 -0.31
C ASP A 124 17.56 2.87 0.42
N GLY A 125 17.17 2.22 1.51
CA GLY A 125 17.98 1.31 2.31
C GLY A 125 18.17 1.72 3.75
N VAL A 126 19.01 0.95 4.45
CA VAL A 126 19.28 1.11 5.89
C VAL A 126 20.31 2.22 6.13
N ARG A 127 20.09 3.09 7.13
CA ARG A 127 20.98 4.21 7.48
C ARG A 127 21.09 4.37 8.99
N ASN A 128 22.30 4.34 9.54
CA ASN A 128 22.49 4.20 10.99
C ASN A 128 22.09 5.41 11.84
N ASN A 129 22.46 6.64 11.46
CA ASN A 129 22.25 7.85 12.28
C ASN A 129 21.59 8.99 11.49
N CYS A 130 20.81 8.64 10.47
CA CYS A 130 20.35 9.59 9.48
C CYS A 130 18.84 9.63 9.43
N ARG A 131 18.26 10.76 9.85
CA ARG A 131 16.85 11.10 9.61
C ARG A 131 16.74 11.98 8.36
N ILE A 132 15.86 11.63 7.42
CA ILE A 132 15.54 12.52 6.30
C ILE A 132 14.46 13.48 6.80
N ILE A 133 14.87 14.66 7.29
CA ILE A 133 13.92 15.72 7.65
C ILE A 133 13.37 16.33 6.36
N SER A 134 12.31 15.71 5.85
CA SER A 134 11.32 16.42 5.04
C SER A 134 10.21 16.82 6.01
N ALA A 135 10.31 18.03 6.58
CA ALA A 135 9.33 18.62 7.49
C ALA A 135 7.90 18.81 6.90
N ALA A 136 7.57 18.16 5.78
CA ALA A 136 6.38 18.45 5.01
C ALA A 136 5.40 17.29 4.85
N ASN A 137 5.76 16.02 5.11
CA ASN A 137 4.84 14.91 4.82
C ASN A 137 5.15 13.66 5.66
N ASP A 138 4.14 13.16 6.38
CA ASP A 138 4.15 11.77 6.86
C ASP A 138 4.47 10.80 5.71
N GLY A 139 5.06 9.65 5.98
CA GLY A 139 5.08 8.56 5.01
C GLY A 139 3.67 8.05 4.71
N ALA A 140 3.51 7.22 3.67
CA ALA A 140 2.25 6.54 3.44
C ALA A 140 2.42 5.21 2.74
N PHE A 141 1.55 4.27 3.10
CA PHE A 141 1.40 3.02 2.39
C PHE A 141 -0.07 2.70 2.18
N GLY A 142 -0.36 1.97 1.10
CA GLY A 142 -1.68 1.49 0.75
C GLY A 142 -1.79 0.01 1.05
N VAL A 143 -2.96 -0.43 1.47
CA VAL A 143 -3.30 -1.85 1.64
C VAL A 143 -4.55 -2.14 0.82
N THR A 144 -4.47 -3.10 -0.09
CA THR A 144 -5.59 -3.46 -0.97
C THR A 144 -5.78 -4.98 -0.98
N THR A 145 -7.03 -5.43 -1.08
CA THR A 145 -7.34 -6.86 -1.13
C THR A 145 -6.94 -7.45 -2.49
N GLN A 146 -6.35 -8.64 -2.45
CA GLN A 146 -6.09 -9.51 -3.60
C GLN A 146 -6.84 -10.84 -3.41
N SER A 147 -6.85 -11.69 -4.44
CA SER A 147 -7.52 -13.00 -4.39
C SER A 147 -7.00 -13.92 -3.28
N ASP A 148 -5.73 -13.81 -2.92
CA ASP A 148 -4.99 -14.69 -2.01
C ASP A 148 -4.45 -13.97 -0.77
N GLY A 149 -4.83 -12.72 -0.55
CA GLY A 149 -4.39 -11.93 0.59
C GLY A 149 -4.42 -10.43 0.33
N LEU A 150 -3.33 -9.74 0.63
CA LEU A 150 -3.23 -8.28 0.54
C LEU A 150 -2.03 -7.84 -0.29
N MET A 151 -2.20 -6.75 -1.02
CA MET A 151 -1.12 -5.99 -1.62
C MET A 151 -0.83 -4.77 -0.74
N VAL A 152 0.39 -4.69 -0.22
CA VAL A 152 0.92 -3.49 0.43
C VAL A 152 1.77 -2.71 -0.58
N LYS A 153 1.49 -1.42 -0.76
CA LYS A 153 2.28 -0.54 -1.64
C LYS A 153 2.79 0.67 -0.89
N ILE A 154 4.04 1.03 -1.09
CA ILE A 154 4.60 2.30 -0.66
C ILE A 154 4.00 3.40 -1.55
N LEU A 155 3.31 4.36 -0.94
CA LEU A 155 2.66 5.48 -1.65
C LEU A 155 3.48 6.76 -1.54
N ARG A 156 4.03 7.00 -0.35
CA ARG A 156 5.01 8.06 -0.06
C ARG A 156 6.14 7.44 0.75
N ARG A 157 7.34 8.00 0.63
CA ARG A 157 8.54 7.46 1.28
C ARG A 157 8.27 7.12 2.74
N LEU A 158 8.55 5.88 3.12
CA LEU A 158 8.51 5.48 4.52
C LEU A 158 9.90 5.61 5.12
N GLU A 159 9.92 6.04 6.38
CA GLU A 159 11.08 5.99 7.26
C GLU A 159 10.74 5.08 8.44
N LEU A 160 11.18 3.82 8.35
CA LEU A 160 10.87 2.82 9.37
C LEU A 160 12.03 2.71 10.36
N VAL A 161 11.70 2.51 11.63
CA VAL A 161 12.67 2.47 12.73
C VAL A 161 12.59 1.12 13.44
N THR A 162 13.70 0.67 14.01
CA THR A 162 13.76 -0.56 14.81
C THR A 162 13.32 -0.30 16.25
N ALA A 163 12.75 -1.30 16.93
CA ALA A 163 12.54 -1.23 18.37
C ALA A 163 13.88 -1.01 19.11
N PRO A 164 13.92 -0.18 20.18
CA PRO A 164 12.80 0.35 20.95
C PRO A 164 12.26 1.71 20.47
N TYR A 165 12.53 2.08 19.21
CA TYR A 165 11.98 3.28 18.56
C TYR A 165 12.48 4.61 19.14
N ASP A 166 13.60 4.59 19.85
CA ASP A 166 14.27 5.73 20.47
C ASP A 166 15.44 6.29 19.63
N GLY A 167 15.70 5.67 18.47
CA GLY A 167 16.77 6.02 17.55
C GLY A 167 17.39 4.76 16.92
N GLY A 168 18.38 4.95 16.05
CA GLY A 168 19.10 3.83 15.43
C GLY A 168 18.89 3.76 13.93
N PRO A 169 19.22 2.61 13.30
CA PRO A 169 19.15 2.54 11.86
C PRO A 169 17.71 2.75 11.37
N PHE A 170 17.57 3.59 10.36
CA PHE A 170 16.31 3.82 9.67
C PHE A 170 16.32 3.09 8.34
N LEU A 171 15.22 2.43 8.01
CA LEU A 171 14.97 1.88 6.68
C LEU A 171 14.15 2.88 5.87
N TYR A 172 14.71 3.31 4.74
CA TYR A 172 14.03 4.14 3.77
C TYR A 172 13.53 3.31 2.60
N LEU A 173 12.23 3.37 2.32
CA LEU A 173 11.61 2.75 1.15
C LEU A 173 10.78 3.79 0.40
N SER A 174 10.94 3.86 -0.91
CA SER A 174 10.26 4.83 -1.77
C SER A 174 9.31 4.16 -2.76
N PRO A 175 8.27 4.87 -3.25
CA PRO A 175 7.33 4.32 -4.23
C PRO A 175 7.99 3.97 -5.58
N GLY A 176 9.13 4.59 -5.91
CA GLY A 176 9.83 4.39 -7.18
C GLY A 176 10.82 3.22 -7.21
N ASN A 177 11.05 2.54 -6.09
CA ASN A 177 12.02 1.45 -6.02
C ASN A 177 11.46 0.18 -6.63
N ALA A 178 12.00 -0.26 -7.76
CA ALA A 178 11.48 -1.39 -8.53
C ALA A 178 11.24 -2.68 -7.72
N GLU A 179 12.04 -2.95 -6.68
CA GLU A 179 11.99 -4.20 -5.93
C GLU A 179 11.44 -4.02 -4.50
N ASN A 180 11.43 -2.82 -3.93
CA ASN A 180 11.07 -2.59 -2.51
C ASN A 180 9.90 -1.63 -2.30
N HIS A 181 8.94 -1.59 -3.23
CA HIS A 181 7.78 -0.69 -3.18
C HIS A 181 6.43 -1.40 -3.10
N ALA A 182 6.34 -2.69 -3.44
CA ALA A 182 5.09 -3.44 -3.52
C ALA A 182 5.29 -4.87 -3.05
N PHE A 183 4.41 -5.32 -2.15
CA PHE A 183 4.53 -6.60 -1.48
C PHE A 183 3.17 -7.30 -1.52
N ALA A 184 3.10 -8.47 -2.14
CA ALA A 184 1.95 -9.37 -2.06
C ALA A 184 2.09 -10.27 -0.83
N LEU A 185 1.16 -10.19 0.11
CA LEU A 185 1.17 -10.89 1.38
C LEU A 185 -0.03 -11.83 1.44
N THR A 186 0.17 -13.01 2.02
CA THR A 186 -0.89 -13.99 2.26
C THR A 186 -1.28 -13.99 3.75
N PRO A 187 -2.50 -14.46 4.12
CA PRO A 187 -2.85 -14.62 5.52
C PRO A 187 -1.82 -15.44 6.30
N ALA A 188 -1.56 -15.03 7.55
CA ALA A 188 -0.59 -15.66 8.43
C ALA A 188 -1.15 -15.76 9.86
N SER A 189 -0.50 -16.58 10.70
CA SER A 189 -0.84 -16.62 12.12
C SER A 189 -0.48 -15.30 12.82
N ASP A 190 -1.20 -14.94 13.88
CA ASP A 190 -0.89 -13.75 14.68
C ASP A 190 0.58 -13.71 15.16
N GLN A 191 1.19 -14.88 15.39
CA GLN A 191 2.59 -14.98 15.81
C GLN A 191 3.56 -14.43 14.77
N ALA A 192 3.22 -14.47 13.47
CA ALA A 192 4.07 -13.93 12.43
C ALA A 192 4.20 -12.39 12.53
N CYS A 193 3.14 -11.71 13.00
CA CYS A 193 3.12 -10.26 13.18
C CYS A 193 3.55 -9.78 14.58
N LYS A 194 3.94 -10.68 15.48
CA LYS A 194 4.40 -10.36 16.84
C LYS A 194 5.88 -10.06 16.90
#